data_AF-A0A7Z2VB56-F1
#
_entry.id   AF-A0A7Z2VB56-F1
#
_cell.length_a   1.000
_cell.length_b   1.000
_cell.length_c   1.000
_cell.angle_alpha   90.00
_cell.angle_beta   90.00
_cell.angle_gamma   90.00
#
_symmetry.space_group_name_H-M   'P 1'
#
loop_
_entity.id
_entity.type
_entity.pdbx_description
1 polymer ?
#
loop_
_entity_poly.entity_id
_entity_poly.type
_entity_poly.pdbx_seq_one_letter_code
_entity_poly.pdbx_strand_id
1 'polypeptide(L)'
;MPLDTDLQARFSSLLQQHRGIVLKVASSYCRDRDDRDELAQEIAAQLWRAFPSYAPGRRFSTWMYRIALKVAISDLRGRSRMPGEPIALDAVVDRIADPLAHDPVREQQVRALYAFIAQQPCK
;
A
#
# COMPACT_ATOMS: atom_id res chain seq x y z
N MET A 1 -6.18 -3.15 28.95
CA MET A 1 -7.03 -3.75 27.91
C MET A 1 -6.13 -4.56 26.98
N PRO A 2 -6.14 -5.90 27.04
CA PRO A 2 -5.16 -6.76 26.35
C PRO A 2 -5.49 -7.11 24.89
N LEU A 3 -6.71 -6.82 24.40
CA LEU A 3 -7.14 -7.18 23.04
C LEU A 3 -6.57 -6.23 21.96
N ASP A 4 -6.42 -4.95 22.29
CA ASP A 4 -5.87 -3.94 21.35
C ASP A 4 -4.39 -4.20 21.03
N THR A 5 -3.65 -4.80 21.96
CA THR A 5 -2.21 -5.05 21.83
C THR A 5 -1.89 -6.10 20.77
N ASP A 6 -2.71 -7.16 20.65
CA ASP A 6 -2.50 -8.22 19.64
C ASP A 6 -2.76 -7.70 18.22
N LEU A 7 -3.84 -6.94 18.04
CA LEU A 7 -4.17 -6.31 16.76
C LEU A 7 -3.07 -5.34 16.32
N GLN A 8 -2.57 -4.53 17.25
CA GLN A 8 -1.47 -3.59 17.00
C GLN A 8 -0.18 -4.31 16.61
N ALA A 9 0.18 -5.39 17.31
CA ALA A 9 1.38 -6.17 17.03
C ALA A 9 1.29 -6.83 15.63
N ARG A 10 0.13 -7.42 15.31
CA ARG A 10 -0.13 -8.04 14.01
C ARG A 10 -0.07 -7.02 12.88
N PHE A 11 -0.72 -5.86 13.05
CA PHE A 11 -0.65 -4.76 12.09
C PHE A 11 0.79 -4.30 11.87
N SER A 12 1.51 -4.03 12.95
CA SER A 12 2.88 -3.51 12.89
C SER A 12 3.81 -4.48 12.17
N SER A 13 3.70 -5.78 12.44
CA SER A 13 4.46 -6.83 11.75
C SER A 13 4.19 -6.84 10.25
N LEU A 14 2.91 -6.85 9.86
CA LEU A 14 2.51 -6.86 8.45
C LEU A 14 2.89 -5.56 7.73
N LEU A 15 2.73 -4.41 8.38
CA LEU A 15 3.14 -3.10 7.85
C LEU A 15 4.65 -3.05 7.64
N GLN A 16 5.44 -3.50 8.62
CA GLN A 16 6.89 -3.56 8.52
C GLN A 16 7.35 -4.44 7.36
N GLN A 17 6.74 -5.63 7.21
CA GLN A 17 7.03 -6.57 6.14
C GLN A 17 6.78 -5.97 4.75
N HIS A 18 5.75 -5.13 4.61
CA HIS A 18 5.30 -4.59 3.34
C HIS A 18 5.56 -3.08 3.17
N ARG A 19 6.37 -2.46 4.04
CA ARG A 19 6.65 -1.01 4.04
C ARG A 19 7.11 -0.45 2.70
N GLY A 20 7.79 -1.28 1.89
CA GLY A 20 8.26 -0.89 0.56
C GLY A 20 7.13 -0.52 -0.40
N ILE A 21 5.91 -1.03 -0.17
CA ILE A 21 4.72 -0.64 -0.94
C ILE A 21 4.35 0.82 -0.66
N VAL A 22 4.25 1.18 0.63
CA VAL A 22 3.89 2.54 1.07
C VAL A 22 4.90 3.55 0.53
N LEU A 23 6.20 3.27 0.72
CA LEU A 23 7.28 4.14 0.25
C LEU A 23 7.29 4.29 -1.28
N LYS A 24 7.04 3.21 -2.02
CA LYS A 24 6.98 3.25 -3.49
C LYS A 24 5.80 4.06 -3.98
N VAL A 25 4.63 3.90 -3.36
CA VAL A 25 3.44 4.67 -3.72
C VAL A 25 3.68 6.15 -3.41
N ALA A 26 4.13 6.50 -2.20
CA ALA A 26 4.43 7.88 -1.85
C ALA A 26 5.45 8.52 -2.81
N SER A 27 6.53 7.82 -3.14
CA SER A 27 7.54 8.30 -4.09
C SER A 27 7.04 8.45 -5.52
N SER A 28 5.99 7.72 -5.91
CA SER A 28 5.39 7.79 -7.25
C SER A 28 4.47 9.00 -7.41
N TYR A 29 3.86 9.45 -6.31
CA TYR A 29 2.85 10.51 -6.32
C TYR A 29 3.38 11.86 -5.79
N CYS A 30 4.47 11.86 -5.01
CA CYS A 30 5.09 13.06 -4.47
C CYS A 30 6.55 13.19 -4.93
N ARG A 31 6.97 14.41 -5.29
CA ARG A 31 8.36 14.69 -5.71
C ARG A 31 9.26 15.10 -4.54
N ASP A 32 8.75 15.93 -3.65
CA ASP A 32 9.48 16.43 -2.50
C ASP A 32 9.52 15.41 -1.36
N ARG A 33 10.59 15.46 -0.56
CA ARG A 33 10.78 14.52 0.55
C ARG A 33 9.71 14.66 1.63
N ASP A 34 9.40 15.90 2.00
CA ASP A 34 8.45 16.18 3.08
C ASP A 34 7.04 15.70 2.69
N ASP A 35 6.62 15.96 1.45
CA ASP A 35 5.34 15.46 0.90
C ASP A 35 5.27 13.93 0.87
N ARG A 36 6.38 13.25 0.57
CA ARG A 36 6.44 11.78 0.58
C ARG A 36 6.28 11.23 1.98
N ASP A 37 6.96 11.84 2.96
CA ASP A 37 6.89 11.42 4.35
C ASP A 37 5.48 11.66 4.90
N GLU A 38 4.87 12.82 4.59
CA GLU A 38 3.47 13.13 4.93
C GLU A 38 2.49 12.11 4.33
N LEU A 39 2.60 11.84 3.02
CA LEU A 39 1.72 10.88 2.35
C LEU A 39 1.93 9.46 2.89
N ALA A 40 3.17 9.06 3.21
CA ALA A 40 3.44 7.75 3.81
C ALA A 40 2.80 7.61 5.19
N GLN A 41 2.82 8.66 6.02
CA GLN A 41 2.14 8.69 7.31
C GLN A 41 0.62 8.59 7.15
N GLU A 42 0.04 9.35 6.21
CA GLU A 42 -1.40 9.30 5.96
C GLU A 42 -1.84 7.90 5.48
N ILE A 43 -1.07 7.28 4.57
CA ILE A 43 -1.31 5.89 4.15
C ILE A 43 -1.28 4.95 5.36
N ALA A 44 -0.28 5.06 6.24
CA ALA A 44 -0.18 4.21 7.43
C ALA A 44 -1.36 4.41 8.39
N ALA A 45 -1.79 5.66 8.62
CA ALA A 45 -2.93 5.99 9.46
C ALA A 45 -4.24 5.40 8.89
N GLN A 46 -4.45 5.53 7.57
CA GLN A 46 -5.63 4.96 6.91
C GLN A 46 -5.61 3.44 6.93
N LEU A 47 -4.45 2.81 6.75
CA LEU A 47 -4.30 1.36 6.90
C LEU A 47 -4.65 0.90 8.30
N TRP A 48 -4.20 1.59 9.35
CA TRP A 48 -4.53 1.25 10.73
C TRP A 48 -6.05 1.31 10.98
N ARG A 49 -6.71 2.38 10.53
CA ARG A 49 -8.17 2.54 10.63
C ARG A 49 -8.95 1.45 9.91
N ALA A 50 -8.43 0.98 8.78
CA ALA A 50 -9.06 -0.05 7.96
C ALA A 50 -8.74 -1.49 8.40
N PHE A 51 -7.67 -1.67 9.18
CA PHE A 51 -7.15 -2.99 9.54
C PHE A 51 -8.14 -3.91 10.29
N PRO A 52 -9.01 -3.42 11.20
CA PRO A 52 -10.01 -4.27 11.84
C PRO A 52 -10.96 -4.96 10.84
N SER A 53 -11.24 -4.30 9.70
CA SER A 53 -12.11 -4.82 8.63
C SER A 53 -11.37 -5.68 7.61
N TYR A 54 -10.05 -5.87 7.76
CA TYR A 54 -9.25 -6.67 6.83
C TYR A 54 -9.55 -8.16 7.01
N ALA A 55 -10.23 -8.74 6.01
CA ALA A 55 -10.50 -10.17 5.96
C ALA A 55 -9.24 -10.95 5.50
N PRO A 56 -8.82 -12.01 6.23
CA PRO A 56 -7.62 -12.78 5.91
C PRO A 56 -7.70 -13.62 4.61
N GLY A 57 -8.84 -13.63 3.92
CA GLY A 57 -9.02 -14.31 2.64
C GLY A 57 -8.34 -13.62 1.44
N ARG A 58 -7.88 -12.37 1.60
CA ARG A 58 -7.10 -11.63 0.57
C ARG A 58 -5.65 -11.50 1.04
N ARG A 59 -4.69 -11.38 0.12
CA ARG A 59 -3.30 -11.07 0.48
C ARG A 59 -3.19 -9.64 1.02
N PHE A 60 -2.46 -9.49 2.13
CA PHE A 60 -2.31 -8.20 2.81
C PHE A 60 -1.64 -7.15 1.92
N SER A 61 -0.61 -7.53 1.16
CA SER A 61 0.07 -6.64 0.20
C SER A 61 -0.87 -6.07 -0.86
N THR A 62 -1.78 -6.89 -1.40
CA THR A 62 -2.79 -6.45 -2.38
C THR A 62 -3.78 -5.48 -1.75
N TRP A 63 -4.30 -5.81 -0.56
CA TRP A 63 -5.20 -4.92 0.17
C TRP A 63 -4.53 -3.59 0.54
N MET A 64 -3.29 -3.65 1.03
CA MET A 64 -2.48 -2.48 1.37
C MET A 64 -2.23 -1.58 0.16
N TYR A 65 -1.82 -2.15 -0.96
CA TYR A 65 -1.55 -1.38 -2.19
C TYR A 65 -2.79 -0.61 -2.64
N ARG A 66 -3.98 -1.22 -2.56
CA ARG A 66 -5.24 -0.58 -2.92
C ARG A 66 -5.56 0.63 -2.03
N ILE A 67 -5.38 0.49 -0.71
CA ILE A 67 -5.57 1.61 0.24
C ILE A 67 -4.54 2.70 -0.04
N ALA A 68 -3.26 2.34 -0.18
CA ALA A 68 -2.18 3.28 -0.45
C ALA A 68 -2.45 4.11 -1.73
N LEU A 69 -2.89 3.44 -2.81
CA LEU A 69 -3.20 4.11 -4.07
C LEU A 69 -4.39 5.06 -3.95
N LYS A 70 -5.44 4.68 -3.21
CA LYS A 70 -6.61 5.54 -2.98
C LYS A 70 -6.20 6.80 -2.23
N VAL A 71 -5.42 6.65 -1.17
CA VAL A 71 -4.94 7.79 -0.37
C VAL A 71 -4.07 8.71 -1.22
N ALA A 72 -3.12 8.17 -1.99
CA ALA A 72 -2.25 8.96 -2.85
C ALA A 72 -3.01 9.71 -3.96
N ILE A 73 -4.00 9.08 -4.60
CA ILE A 73 -4.85 9.75 -5.60
C ILE A 73 -5.72 10.82 -4.95
N SER A 74 -6.26 10.56 -3.75
CA SER A 74 -7.05 11.54 -3.01
C SER A 74 -6.23 12.76 -2.63
N ASP A 75 -5.03 12.54 -2.10
CA ASP A 75 -4.06 13.58 -1.76
C ASP A 75 -3.69 14.41 -3.01
N LEU A 76 -3.32 13.77 -4.12
CA LEU A 76 -3.02 14.46 -5.38
C LEU A 76 -4.20 15.32 -5.89
N ARG A 77 -5.43 14.81 -5.78
CA ARG A 77 -6.64 15.56 -6.16
C ARG A 77 -6.90 16.73 -5.22
N GLY A 78 -6.70 16.54 -3.91
CA GLY A 78 -6.85 17.59 -2.90
C GLY A 78 -5.81 18.70 -3.04
N ARG A 79 -4.55 18.35 -3.35
CA ARG A 79 -3.51 19.33 -3.70
C ARG A 79 -3.87 20.12 -4.96
N SER A 80 -4.60 19.53 -5.90
CA SER A 80 -5.12 20.22 -7.09
C SER A 80 -6.45 20.95 -6.87
N ARG A 81 -7.16 20.67 -5.77
CA ARG A 81 -8.48 21.24 -5.43
C ARG A 81 -8.55 21.55 -3.93
N MET A 82 -8.32 22.79 -3.55
CA MET A 82 -8.79 23.29 -2.26
C MET A 82 -10.29 23.63 -2.34
N PRO A 83 -11.08 23.50 -1.26
CA PRO A 83 -11.31 22.36 -0.36
C PRO A 83 -12.71 21.74 -0.60
N GLY A 84 -12.89 20.44 -0.34
CA GLY A 84 -14.23 19.86 -0.31
C GLY A 84 -14.31 18.33 -0.26
N GLU A 85 -14.62 17.84 0.93
CA GLU A 85 -15.29 16.57 1.25
C GLU A 85 -14.41 15.30 1.49
N PRO A 86 -14.48 14.70 2.70
CA PRO A 86 -13.75 13.49 3.03
C PRO A 86 -14.35 12.27 2.33
N ILE A 87 -13.53 11.53 1.58
CA ILE A 87 -13.96 10.33 0.87
C ILE A 87 -14.17 9.18 1.87
N ALA A 88 -15.42 8.77 2.07
CA ALA A 88 -15.76 7.59 2.86
C ALA A 88 -15.06 6.32 2.33
N LEU A 89 -14.48 5.54 3.24
CA LEU A 89 -13.61 4.42 2.90
C LEU A 89 -14.40 3.27 2.25
N ASP A 90 -15.54 2.91 2.83
CA ASP A 90 -16.32 1.71 2.51
C ASP A 90 -16.94 1.73 1.10
N ALA A 91 -17.43 2.89 0.64
CA ALA A 91 -18.12 3.00 -0.66
C ALA A 91 -17.22 2.79 -1.89
N VAL A 92 -15.89 2.82 -1.72
CA VAL A 92 -14.92 2.74 -2.83
C VAL A 92 -14.28 1.36 -2.95
N VAL A 93 -14.27 0.58 -1.86
CA VAL A 93 -13.66 -0.76 -1.82
C VAL A 93 -14.40 -1.72 -2.77
N ASP A 94 -15.72 -1.58 -2.90
CA ASP A 94 -16.55 -2.44 -3.74
C ASP A 94 -16.42 -2.15 -5.26
N ARG A 95 -15.93 -0.98 -5.68
CA ARG A 95 -15.93 -0.56 -7.09
C ARG A 95 -14.63 -0.76 -7.86
N ILE A 96 -13.55 -1.14 -7.19
CA ILE A 96 -12.26 -1.37 -7.85
C ILE A 96 -12.08 -2.88 -8.01
N ALA A 97 -12.56 -3.40 -9.15
CA ALA A 97 -12.07 -4.66 -9.68
C ALA A 97 -10.53 -4.60 -9.72
N ASP A 98 -9.87 -5.69 -9.35
CA ASP A 98 -8.46 -5.72 -8.98
C ASP A 98 -7.58 -6.19 -10.15
N PRO A 99 -7.08 -5.30 -11.03
CA PRO A 99 -6.17 -5.68 -12.11
C PRO A 99 -4.75 -6.04 -11.62
N LEU A 100 -4.50 -5.95 -10.31
CA LEU A 100 -3.22 -6.24 -9.67
C LEU A 100 -3.38 -7.23 -8.51
N ALA A 101 -4.42 -8.07 -8.55
CA ALA A 101 -4.55 -9.24 -7.69
C ALA A 101 -3.38 -10.18 -8.00
N HIS A 102 -2.25 -9.92 -7.34
CA HIS A 102 -1.03 -10.71 -7.32
C HIS A 102 -0.90 -11.63 -8.51
N ASP A 103 -0.52 -11.10 -9.67
CA ASP A 103 -0.33 -11.93 -10.85
C ASP A 103 0.86 -12.87 -10.58
N PRO A 104 0.62 -14.16 -10.32
CA PRO A 104 1.69 -15.10 -10.00
C PRO A 104 2.71 -15.18 -11.15
N VAL A 105 2.28 -14.86 -12.39
CA VAL A 105 3.13 -14.80 -13.57
C VAL A 105 4.14 -13.67 -13.45
N ARG A 106 3.74 -12.49 -12.96
CA ARG A 106 4.65 -11.35 -12.81
C ARG A 106 5.71 -11.61 -11.74
N GLU A 107 5.37 -12.30 -10.64
CA GLU A 107 6.37 -12.72 -9.66
C GLU A 107 7.32 -13.79 -10.19
N GLN A 108 6.79 -14.75 -10.96
CA GLN A 108 7.59 -15.76 -11.65
C GLN A 108 8.60 -15.10 -12.60
N GLN A 109 8.17 -14.09 -13.36
CA GLN A 109 9.02 -13.33 -14.29
C GLN A 109 10.10 -12.54 -13.56
N VAL A 110 9.78 -11.89 -12.44
CA VAL A 110 10.77 -11.18 -11.62
C VAL A 110 11.79 -12.15 -11.02
N ARG A 111 11.35 -13.33 -10.54
CA ARG A 111 12.26 -14.38 -10.08
C ARG A 111 13.17 -14.90 -11.20
N ALA A 112 12.62 -15.13 -12.39
CA ALA A 112 13.39 -15.57 -13.55
C ALA A 112 14.45 -14.53 -13.95
N LEU A 113 14.10 -13.24 -13.90
CA LEU A 113 15.04 -12.15 -14.16
C LEU A 113 16.19 -12.14 -13.15
N TYR A 114 15.91 -12.23 -11.85
CA TYR A 114 16.96 -12.26 -10.82
C TYR A 114 17.85 -13.50 -10.94
N ALA A 115 17.27 -14.67 -11.27
CA ALA A 115 18.04 -15.88 -11.52
C ALA A 115 18.99 -15.73 -12.72
N PHE A 116 18.58 -14.98 -13.75
CA PHE A 116 19.41 -14.71 -14.92
C PHE A 116 20.53 -13.70 -14.62
N ILE A 117 20.23 -12.62 -13.88
CA ILE A 117 21.23 -11.62 -13.45
C ILE A 117 22.32 -12.28 -12.59
N ALA A 118 21.92 -13.20 -11.69
CA ALA A 118 22.86 -13.92 -10.82
C ALA A 118 23.80 -14.88 -11.59
N GLN A 119 23.43 -15.30 -12.80
CA GLN A 119 24.23 -16.19 -13.65
C GLN A 119 25.12 -15.45 -14.65
N GLN A 120 25.08 -14.11 -14.70
CA GLN A 120 25.98 -13.37 -15.57
C GLN A 120 27.40 -13.38 -14.97
N PRO A 121 28.41 -13.89 -15.69
CA PRO A 121 29.79 -13.85 -15.23
C PRO A 121 30.23 -12.38 -15.13
N CYS A 122 30.69 -11.99 -13.95
CA CYS A 122 31.34 -10.70 -13.72
C CYS A 122 32.57 -10.63 -14.64
N LYS A 123 32.53 -9.78 -15.67
CA LYS A 123 33.64 -9.56 -16.60
C LYS A 123 34.42 -8.32 -16.19
#